data_AF-A0AB33II11-F1
#
_entry.id   AF-A0AB33II11-F1
#
_cell.length_a   1.000
_cell.length_b   1.000
_cell.length_c   1.000
_cell.angle_alpha   90.00
_cell.angle_beta   90.00
_cell.angle_gamma   90.00
#
_symmetry.space_group_name_H-M   'P 1'
#
loop_
_entity.id
_entity.type
_entity.pdbx_description
1 polymer ?
#
loop_
_entity_poly.entity_id
_entity_poly.type
_entity_poly.pdbx_seq_one_letter_code
_entity_poly.pdbx_strand_id
1 'polypeptide(L)'
;MSDTQLISPCRAFVSFKDRLDESLTEVDDPYERFYERRAIFPKKFLRDALPFSDAFYSYDDMVPETIDPTLVISGQYRDRPDQGRDYDHEIMEWSDGIVSDNDKYCSEAPRYARIGTMPLYVALEGKNRVTLFKRHQRPMRAFITPVAFPAPSDLTIVRFSPFGAYGLAYQDEPARIIPYPEVALPLLTAYGVTSQEKSWSLRAAGYARTAQNEIRKSRMAP
;
A
#
# COMPACT_ATOMS: atom_id res chain seq x y z
N MET A 1 3.71 -0.12 -21.40
CA MET A 1 3.43 -1.36 -20.65
C MET A 1 1.92 -1.47 -20.53
N SER A 2 1.34 -2.66 -20.68
CA SER A 2 -0.12 -2.80 -20.49
C SER A 2 -0.44 -2.99 -19.01
N ASP A 3 -1.54 -2.37 -18.54
CA ASP A 3 -2.00 -2.48 -17.15
C ASP A 3 -2.09 -3.93 -16.66
N THR A 4 -2.39 -4.87 -17.58
CA THR A 4 -2.48 -6.30 -17.32
C THR A 4 -1.20 -6.90 -16.72
N GLN A 5 -0.01 -6.40 -17.08
CA GLN A 5 1.26 -6.90 -16.55
C GLN A 5 1.49 -6.50 -15.09
N LEU A 6 0.85 -5.42 -14.62
CA LEU A 6 1.00 -4.88 -13.27
C LEU A 6 -0.05 -5.41 -12.29
N ILE A 7 -1.21 -5.87 -12.77
CA ILE A 7 -2.29 -6.37 -11.90
C ILE A 7 -1.80 -7.46 -10.94
N SER A 8 -1.15 -8.51 -11.47
CA SER A 8 -0.70 -9.64 -10.65
C SER A 8 0.30 -9.23 -9.54
N PRO A 9 1.39 -8.50 -9.83
CA PRO A 9 2.31 -8.06 -8.78
C PRO A 9 1.68 -7.03 -7.83
N CYS A 10 0.83 -6.12 -8.29
CA CYS A 10 0.08 -5.21 -7.41
C CYS A 10 -0.82 -5.99 -6.44
N ARG A 11 -1.57 -6.97 -6.94
CA ARG A 11 -2.41 -7.84 -6.09
C ARG A 11 -1.58 -8.62 -5.08
N ALA A 12 -0.46 -9.20 -5.50
CA ALA A 12 0.45 -9.91 -4.59
C ALA A 12 1.01 -8.99 -3.49
N PHE A 13 1.34 -7.75 -3.83
CA PHE A 13 1.80 -6.72 -2.90
C PHE A 13 0.73 -6.35 -1.86
N VAL A 14 -0.51 -6.13 -2.31
CA VAL A 14 -1.66 -5.87 -1.41
C VAL A 14 -1.94 -7.08 -0.52
N SER A 15 -2.01 -8.29 -1.07
CA SER A 15 -2.25 -9.51 -0.29
C SER A 15 -1.15 -9.79 0.74
N PHE A 16 0.10 -9.41 0.47
CA PHE A 16 1.16 -9.49 1.47
C PHE A 16 0.91 -8.55 2.63
N LYS A 17 0.49 -7.30 2.36
CA LYS A 17 0.13 -6.39 3.43
C LYS A 17 -1.04 -6.91 4.26
N ASP A 18 -2.09 -7.42 3.61
CA ASP A 18 -3.26 -7.95 4.31
C ASP A 18 -2.84 -9.07 5.29
N ARG A 19 -2.00 -10.01 4.86
CA ARG A 19 -1.43 -11.05 5.74
C ARG A 19 -0.49 -10.52 6.83
N LEU A 20 0.26 -9.46 6.52
CA LEU A 20 1.13 -8.83 7.51
C LEU A 20 0.29 -8.19 8.61
N ASP A 21 -0.79 -7.49 8.26
CA ASP A 21 -1.73 -6.91 9.21
C ASP A 21 -2.40 -8.02 10.07
N GLU A 22 -2.86 -9.12 9.46
CA GLU A 22 -3.42 -10.29 10.17
C GLU A 22 -2.45 -10.93 11.18
N SER A 23 -1.14 -10.82 10.94
CA SER A 23 -0.13 -11.35 11.86
C SER A 23 0.15 -10.46 13.08
N LEU A 24 -0.40 -9.24 13.12
CA LEU A 24 -0.23 -8.31 14.23
C LEU A 24 -1.22 -8.64 15.33
N THR A 25 -0.71 -8.96 16.51
CA THR A 25 -1.52 -9.36 17.67
C THR A 25 -2.14 -8.18 18.41
N GLU A 26 -1.49 -7.01 18.40
CA GLU A 26 -1.92 -5.69 18.91
C GLU A 26 -0.81 -4.69 18.54
N VAL A 27 -1.12 -3.42 18.24
CA VAL A 27 -0.12 -2.35 18.10
C VAL A 27 -0.28 -1.36 19.27
N ASP A 28 0.68 -1.38 20.19
CA ASP A 28 0.84 -0.57 21.40
C ASP A 28 1.44 0.80 21.02
N ASP A 29 0.61 1.72 20.51
CA ASP A 29 0.99 3.13 20.29
C ASP A 29 0.51 4.02 21.46
N PRO A 30 1.42 4.55 22.30
CA PRO A 30 1.05 5.36 23.46
C PRO A 30 0.42 6.72 23.11
N TYR A 31 0.48 7.17 21.85
CA TYR A 31 -0.15 8.41 21.40
C TYR A 31 -1.56 8.20 20.81
N GLU A 32 -2.01 6.95 20.62
CA GLU A 32 -3.29 6.62 19.97
C GLU A 32 -4.06 5.47 20.66
N ARG A 33 -4.09 5.48 21.99
CA ARG A 33 -4.81 4.54 22.89
C ARG A 33 -6.31 4.28 22.62
N PHE A 34 -6.91 4.86 21.57
CA PHE A 34 -8.35 4.75 21.26
C PHE A 34 -8.68 3.85 20.07
N TYR A 35 -7.68 3.26 19.40
CA TYR A 35 -7.89 2.33 18.30
C TYR A 35 -7.02 1.10 18.52
N GLU A 36 -7.64 -0.05 18.77
CA GLU A 36 -7.00 -1.38 18.70
C GLU A 36 -6.48 -1.57 17.26
N ARG A 37 -5.27 -1.07 17.00
CA ARG A 37 -4.66 -1.13 15.66
C ARG A 37 -4.18 -2.55 15.43
N ARG A 38 -4.90 -3.30 14.58
CA ARG A 38 -4.44 -4.57 14.00
C ARG A 38 -3.87 -4.40 12.58
N ALA A 39 -3.44 -3.20 12.22
CA ALA A 39 -2.98 -2.92 10.85
C ALA A 39 -1.94 -1.80 10.77
N ILE A 40 -0.94 -1.98 9.91
CA ILE A 40 0.00 -0.93 9.52
C ILE A 40 -0.75 0.10 8.69
N PHE A 41 -0.55 1.40 8.99
CA PHE A 41 -1.16 2.47 8.20
C PHE A 41 -0.84 2.36 6.70
N PRO A 42 -1.84 2.36 5.79
CA PRO A 42 -1.61 2.15 4.35
C PRO A 42 -0.52 3.03 3.76
N LYS A 43 -0.55 4.33 4.05
CA LYS A 43 0.48 5.29 3.62
C LYS A 43 1.87 4.95 4.16
N LYS A 44 1.96 4.46 5.40
CA LYS A 44 3.22 4.08 6.04
C LYS A 44 3.80 2.84 5.39
N PHE A 45 2.98 1.81 5.18
CA PHE A 45 3.41 0.61 4.45
C PHE A 45 3.87 0.95 3.03
N LEU A 46 3.10 1.76 2.30
CA LEU A 46 3.47 2.19 0.95
C LEU A 46 4.83 2.88 0.95
N ARG A 47 5.04 3.89 1.79
CA ARG A 47 6.30 4.65 1.85
C ARG A 47 7.50 3.77 2.18
N ASP A 48 7.31 2.77 3.03
CA ASP A 48 8.38 1.85 3.43
C ASP A 48 8.68 0.86 2.29
N ALA A 49 7.65 0.27 1.66
CA ALA A 49 7.79 -0.79 0.67
C ALA A 49 8.03 -0.31 -0.77
N LEU A 50 7.54 0.88 -1.12
CA LEU A 50 7.78 1.61 -2.37
C LEU A 50 8.31 3.01 -2.03
N PRO A 51 9.59 3.16 -1.71
CA PRO A 51 10.16 4.47 -1.39
C PRO A 51 9.92 5.49 -2.50
N PHE A 52 9.89 6.78 -2.15
CA PHE A 52 9.58 7.90 -3.05
C PHE A 52 8.13 7.95 -3.55
N SER A 53 7.26 7.04 -3.10
CA SER A 53 5.81 7.22 -3.23
C SER A 53 5.29 8.23 -2.20
N ASP A 54 4.25 8.97 -2.55
CA ASP A 54 3.37 9.63 -1.59
C ASP A 54 1.92 9.18 -1.81
N ALA A 55 1.12 9.26 -0.76
CA ALA A 55 -0.31 9.05 -0.84
C ALA A 55 -1.00 10.24 -0.20
N PHE A 56 -1.69 11.03 -1.02
CA PHE A 56 -2.55 12.13 -0.62
C PHE A 56 -3.82 12.09 -1.45
N TYR A 57 -4.87 12.74 -0.96
CA TYR A 57 -6.07 12.98 -1.76
C TYR A 57 -6.22 14.49 -1.97
N SER A 58 -6.87 14.83 -3.08
CA SER A 58 -7.26 16.18 -3.44
C SER A 58 -8.72 16.14 -3.84
N TYR A 59 -9.54 16.97 -3.20
CA TYR A 59 -10.96 17.09 -3.56
C TYR A 59 -11.14 17.60 -4.99
N ASP A 60 -10.22 18.41 -5.50
CA ASP A 60 -10.35 19.00 -6.82
C ASP A 60 -9.89 18.03 -7.92
N ASP A 61 -8.89 17.18 -7.64
CA ASP A 61 -8.33 16.25 -8.62
C ASP A 61 -8.96 14.85 -8.59
N MET A 62 -9.79 14.56 -7.57
CA MET A 62 -10.38 13.23 -7.45
C MET A 62 -11.50 12.97 -8.46
N VAL A 63 -11.48 11.78 -9.05
CA VAL A 63 -12.48 11.33 -10.03
C VAL A 63 -13.17 10.05 -9.56
N PRO A 64 -14.48 9.88 -9.79
CA PRO A 64 -15.16 8.63 -9.48
C PRO A 64 -14.70 7.52 -10.44
N GLU A 65 -14.24 6.39 -9.89
CA GLU A 65 -13.87 5.19 -10.65
C GLU A 65 -14.48 3.93 -10.01
N THR A 66 -14.71 2.89 -10.81
CA THR A 66 -14.96 1.53 -10.32
C THR A 66 -13.65 0.75 -10.31
N ILE A 67 -13.27 0.22 -9.15
CA ILE A 67 -11.97 -0.43 -8.93
C ILE A 67 -12.12 -1.83 -8.34
N ASP A 68 -11.08 -2.65 -8.53
CA ASP A 68 -10.94 -3.93 -7.85
C ASP A 68 -10.38 -3.71 -6.43
N PRO A 69 -11.12 -4.06 -5.36
CA PRO A 69 -10.67 -3.85 -3.99
C PRO A 69 -9.42 -4.67 -3.64
N THR A 70 -9.10 -5.73 -4.38
CA THR A 70 -7.87 -6.52 -4.20
C THR A 70 -6.59 -5.79 -4.64
N LEU A 71 -6.74 -4.62 -5.28
CA LEU A 71 -5.66 -3.72 -5.66
C LEU A 71 -5.52 -2.52 -4.71
N VAL A 72 -6.29 -2.50 -3.62
CA VAL A 72 -6.29 -1.42 -2.62
C VAL A 72 -5.50 -1.83 -1.38
N ILE A 73 -4.43 -1.09 -1.11
CA ILE A 73 -3.70 -1.10 0.16
C ILE A 73 -4.61 -0.50 1.23
N SER A 74 -5.18 -1.33 2.08
CA SER A 74 -6.10 -0.96 3.17
C SER A 74 -5.55 -1.39 4.52
N GLY A 75 -6.37 -1.36 5.56
CA GLY A 75 -6.08 -1.92 6.88
C GLY A 75 -7.37 -2.04 7.68
N GLN A 76 -7.47 -3.05 8.55
CA GLN A 76 -8.61 -3.24 9.43
C GLN A 76 -8.28 -2.65 10.81
N TYR A 77 -9.03 -1.62 11.21
CA TYR A 77 -8.75 -0.86 12.45
C TYR A 77 -9.71 -1.18 13.59
N ARG A 78 -10.80 -1.89 13.30
CA ARG A 78 -11.77 -2.36 14.30
C ARG A 78 -12.27 -3.72 13.85
N ASP A 79 -12.43 -4.62 14.81
CA ASP A 79 -13.29 -5.78 14.61
C ASP A 79 -14.70 -5.25 14.39
N ARG A 80 -15.16 -5.26 13.13
CA ARG A 80 -16.59 -5.16 12.89
C ARG A 80 -17.16 -6.54 13.22
N PRO A 81 -18.10 -6.63 14.18
CA PRO A 81 -18.86 -7.86 14.34
C PRO A 81 -19.51 -8.19 12.99
N ASP A 82 -19.61 -9.47 12.66
CA ASP A 82 -20.36 -9.88 11.49
C ASP A 82 -21.83 -9.49 11.70
N GLN A 83 -22.29 -8.47 10.98
CA GLN A 83 -23.65 -7.93 11.12
C GLN A 83 -24.65 -8.66 10.20
N GLY A 84 -24.20 -9.70 9.48
CA GLY A 84 -25.01 -10.46 8.52
C GLY A 84 -24.93 -9.91 7.09
N ARG A 85 -25.24 -10.79 6.11
CA ARG A 85 -25.06 -10.50 4.67
C ARG A 85 -25.93 -9.35 4.16
N ASP A 86 -27.16 -9.20 4.66
CA ASP A 86 -28.07 -8.16 4.18
C ASP A 86 -27.56 -6.77 4.58
N TYR A 87 -27.11 -6.61 5.83
CA TYR A 87 -26.51 -5.37 6.33
C TYR A 87 -25.20 -5.01 5.62
N ASP A 88 -24.37 -6.01 5.30
CA ASP A 88 -23.17 -5.81 4.49
C ASP A 88 -23.49 -5.24 3.10
N HIS A 89 -24.51 -5.79 2.45
CA HIS A 89 -24.95 -5.35 1.14
C HIS A 89 -25.45 -3.91 1.19
N GLU A 90 -26.25 -3.55 2.19
CA GLU A 90 -26.71 -2.17 2.41
C GLU A 90 -25.55 -1.19 2.58
N ILE A 91 -24.50 -1.55 3.34
CA ILE A 91 -23.32 -0.70 3.50
C ILE A 91 -22.57 -0.53 2.16
N MET A 92 -22.42 -1.61 1.39
CA MET A 92 -21.74 -1.55 0.09
C MET A 92 -22.51 -0.70 -0.90
N GLU A 93 -23.82 -0.87 -1.00
CA GLU A 93 -24.71 -0.04 -1.84
C GLU A 93 -24.66 1.42 -1.42
N TRP A 94 -24.76 1.69 -0.11
CA TRP A 94 -24.66 3.05 0.40
C TRP A 94 -23.28 3.68 0.10
N SER A 95 -22.20 2.90 0.23
CA SER A 95 -20.84 3.32 -0.14
C SER A 95 -20.73 3.71 -1.61
N ASP A 96 -21.26 2.87 -2.50
CA ASP A 96 -21.26 3.10 -3.95
C ASP A 96 -22.19 4.26 -4.33
N GLY A 97 -23.26 4.47 -3.56
CA GLY A 97 -24.20 5.59 -3.67
C GLY A 97 -23.53 6.95 -3.46
N ILE A 98 -22.71 7.11 -2.40
CA ILE A 98 -21.96 8.36 -2.16
C ILE A 98 -21.16 8.80 -3.40
N VAL A 99 -20.50 7.84 -4.06
CA VAL A 99 -19.69 8.11 -5.26
C VAL A 99 -20.56 8.38 -6.48
N SER A 100 -21.70 7.70 -6.59
CA SER A 100 -22.68 7.90 -7.67
C SER A 100 -23.33 9.27 -7.60
N ASP A 101 -23.59 9.77 -6.39
CA ASP A 101 -24.11 11.11 -6.12
C ASP A 101 -23.03 12.19 -6.24
N ASN A 102 -21.77 11.78 -6.50
CA ASN A 102 -20.59 12.65 -6.57
C ASN A 102 -20.38 13.48 -5.28
N ASP A 103 -20.81 12.96 -4.12
CA ASP A 103 -20.64 13.62 -2.83
C ASP A 103 -19.23 13.37 -2.28
N LYS A 104 -18.26 13.98 -2.94
CA LYS A 104 -16.85 13.90 -2.56
C LYS A 104 -16.53 14.50 -1.20
N TYR A 105 -17.43 15.28 -0.59
CA TYR A 105 -17.23 15.94 0.71
C TYR A 105 -17.83 15.16 1.88
N CYS A 106 -18.69 14.17 1.64
CA CYS A 106 -19.20 13.23 2.66
C CYS A 106 -18.04 12.66 3.49
N SER A 107 -18.10 12.78 4.82
CA SER A 107 -17.03 12.29 5.71
C SER A 107 -16.70 10.81 5.51
N GLU A 108 -17.67 10.02 5.05
CA GLU A 108 -17.55 8.58 4.83
C GLU A 108 -17.22 8.17 3.40
N ALA A 109 -16.99 9.13 2.49
CA ALA A 109 -16.68 8.85 1.10
C ALA A 109 -15.41 7.98 0.96
N PRO A 110 -15.44 6.92 0.13
CA PRO A 110 -14.27 6.09 -0.15
C PRO A 110 -13.27 6.86 -1.05
N ARG A 111 -12.23 7.44 -0.44
CA ARG A 111 -11.22 8.27 -1.11
C ARG A 111 -9.85 7.60 -1.11
N TYR A 112 -9.32 7.33 -2.31
CA TYR A 112 -8.09 6.57 -2.50
C TYR A 112 -7.09 7.31 -3.39
N ALA A 113 -5.79 7.09 -3.16
CA ALA A 113 -4.73 7.56 -4.06
C ALA A 113 -4.34 6.45 -5.04
N ARG A 114 -4.27 6.72 -6.35
CA ARG A 114 -3.67 5.81 -7.33
C ARG A 114 -2.20 6.14 -7.52
N ILE A 115 -1.32 5.15 -7.38
CA ILE A 115 0.14 5.37 -7.36
C ILE A 115 0.73 5.25 -8.77
N GLY A 116 1.22 6.37 -9.30
CA GLY A 116 1.78 6.46 -10.63
C GLY A 116 0.82 5.96 -11.69
N THR A 117 1.34 5.14 -12.61
CA THR A 117 0.55 4.43 -13.63
C THR A 117 0.19 3.01 -13.20
N MET A 118 0.52 2.60 -11.97
CA MET A 118 0.18 1.26 -11.48
C MET A 118 -1.30 1.19 -11.13
N PRO A 119 -1.98 0.03 -11.35
CA PRO A 119 -3.29 -0.24 -10.82
C PRO A 119 -3.17 -0.62 -9.33
N LEU A 120 -2.59 0.29 -8.54
CA LEU A 120 -2.33 0.16 -7.12
C LEU A 120 -2.89 1.38 -6.40
N TYR A 121 -3.80 1.14 -5.46
CA TYR A 121 -4.53 2.18 -4.77
C TYR A 121 -4.21 2.16 -3.28
N VAL A 122 -4.24 3.33 -2.63
CA VAL A 122 -4.00 3.43 -1.19
C VAL A 122 -5.19 4.07 -0.51
N ALA A 123 -5.75 3.35 0.47
CA ALA A 123 -6.90 3.80 1.22
C ALA A 123 -6.51 4.91 2.21
N LEU A 124 -7.00 6.13 1.95
CA LEU A 124 -6.84 7.27 2.85
C LEU A 124 -8.04 7.36 3.79
N GLU A 125 -9.25 7.20 3.26
CA GLU A 125 -10.50 7.02 4.00
C GLU A 125 -11.16 5.67 3.67
N GLY A 126 -12.19 5.25 4.41
CA GLY A 126 -12.98 4.05 4.05
C GLY A 126 -12.24 2.71 4.15
N LYS A 127 -11.20 2.60 4.98
CA LYS A 127 -10.31 1.43 5.09
C LYS A 127 -11.05 0.13 5.44
N ASN A 128 -12.01 0.18 6.37
CA ASN A 128 -12.87 -0.97 6.71
C ASN A 128 -13.84 -1.36 5.59
N ARG A 129 -14.24 -0.42 4.71
CA ARG A 129 -15.09 -0.72 3.56
C ARG A 129 -14.33 -1.58 2.55
N VAL A 130 -13.05 -1.31 2.33
CA VAL A 130 -12.22 -2.15 1.44
C VAL A 130 -12.25 -3.62 1.87
N THR A 131 -12.11 -3.91 3.16
CA THR A 131 -12.21 -5.28 3.69
C THR A 131 -13.57 -5.92 3.38
N LEU A 132 -14.66 -5.15 3.51
CA LEU A 132 -16.00 -5.61 3.19
C LEU A 132 -16.13 -6.01 1.71
N PHE A 133 -15.69 -5.14 0.80
CA PHE A 133 -15.71 -5.41 -0.64
C PHE A 133 -14.79 -6.58 -1.04
N LYS A 134 -13.61 -6.71 -0.42
CA LYS A 134 -12.71 -7.87 -0.59
C LYS A 134 -13.41 -9.18 -0.20
N ARG A 135 -14.07 -9.22 0.96
CA ARG A 135 -14.79 -10.41 1.48
C ARG A 135 -15.90 -10.87 0.52
N HIS A 136 -16.65 -9.92 -0.04
CA HIS A 136 -17.75 -10.20 -0.98
C HIS A 136 -17.30 -10.32 -2.44
N GLN A 137 -15.99 -10.20 -2.73
CA GLN A 137 -15.41 -10.28 -4.07
C GLN A 137 -16.10 -9.35 -5.09
N ARG A 138 -16.51 -8.17 -4.64
CA ARG A 138 -17.29 -7.21 -5.42
C ARG A 138 -16.44 -6.00 -5.81
N PRO A 139 -16.53 -5.48 -7.05
CA PRO A 139 -15.96 -4.18 -7.41
C PRO A 139 -16.51 -3.06 -6.51
N MET A 140 -15.70 -2.03 -6.30
CA MET A 140 -16.06 -0.89 -5.44
C MET A 140 -16.03 0.40 -6.24
N ARG A 141 -16.97 1.32 -6.00
CA ARG A 141 -16.86 2.70 -6.49
C ARG A 141 -16.10 3.54 -5.48
N ALA A 142 -15.17 4.36 -5.97
CA ALA A 142 -14.34 5.21 -5.13
C ALA A 142 -13.97 6.52 -5.84
N PHE A 143 -13.67 7.55 -5.05
CA PHE A 143 -13.02 8.76 -5.54
C PHE A 143 -11.50 8.54 -5.56
N ILE A 144 -10.90 8.66 -6.73
CA ILE A 144 -9.50 8.38 -6.98
C ILE A 144 -8.76 9.68 -7.23
N THR A 145 -7.76 9.98 -6.40
CA THR A 145 -6.77 11.01 -6.69
C THR A 145 -5.55 10.35 -7.36
N PRO A 146 -5.21 10.69 -8.61
CA PRO A 146 -3.95 10.27 -9.21
C PRO A 146 -2.78 10.92 -8.48
N VAL A 147 -1.79 10.13 -8.06
CA VAL A 147 -0.58 10.62 -7.41
C VAL A 147 0.64 10.18 -8.19
N ALA A 148 1.58 11.10 -8.42
CA ALA A 148 2.81 10.80 -9.14
C ALA A 148 3.67 9.78 -8.37
N PHE A 149 4.31 8.89 -9.14
CA PHE A 149 5.39 8.03 -8.69
C PHE A 149 6.53 8.18 -9.71
N PRO A 150 7.82 8.14 -9.30
CA PRO A 150 8.92 8.30 -10.24
C PRO A 150 8.83 7.37 -11.45
N ALA A 151 9.29 7.86 -12.59
CA ALA A 151 9.33 7.05 -13.80
C ALA A 151 10.30 5.87 -13.60
N PRO A 152 10.04 4.70 -14.22
CA PRO A 152 10.91 3.53 -14.04
C PRO A 152 12.37 3.79 -14.45
N SER A 153 12.60 4.69 -15.42
CA SER A 153 13.92 5.10 -15.89
C SER A 153 14.74 5.86 -14.84
N ASP A 154 14.08 6.51 -13.89
CA ASP A 154 14.72 7.33 -12.88
C ASP A 154 15.01 6.55 -11.60
N LEU A 155 14.50 5.32 -11.53
CA LEU A 155 14.63 4.41 -10.41
C LEU A 155 15.67 3.33 -10.72
N THR A 156 16.34 2.86 -9.68
CA THR A 156 17.23 1.70 -9.78
C THR A 156 17.12 0.84 -8.53
N ILE A 157 16.87 -0.45 -8.71
CA ILE A 157 16.97 -1.44 -7.64
C ILE A 157 18.45 -1.67 -7.35
N VAL A 158 18.85 -1.46 -6.11
CA VAL A 158 20.21 -1.65 -5.62
C VAL A 158 20.27 -2.90 -4.76
N ARG A 159 21.17 -3.83 -5.10
CA ARG A 159 21.48 -4.99 -4.26
C ARG A 159 22.71 -4.72 -3.40
N PHE A 160 22.58 -4.89 -2.09
CA PHE A 160 23.67 -4.79 -1.12
C PHE A 160 24.27 -6.17 -0.86
N SER A 161 25.19 -6.60 -1.74
CA SER A 161 25.96 -7.84 -1.62
C SER A 161 27.04 -7.74 -0.53
N PRO A 162 27.35 -8.82 0.23
CA PRO A 162 26.83 -10.18 0.11
C PRO A 162 25.59 -10.49 0.97
N PHE A 163 25.12 -9.57 1.81
CA PHE A 163 24.11 -9.87 2.84
C PHE A 163 22.65 -9.84 2.35
N GLY A 164 22.43 -9.62 1.05
CA GLY A 164 21.12 -9.80 0.42
C GLY A 164 20.07 -8.75 0.80
N ALA A 165 20.48 -7.56 1.27
CA ALA A 165 19.59 -6.43 1.45
C ALA A 165 19.36 -5.72 0.11
N TYR A 166 18.21 -5.04 -0.01
CA TYR A 166 17.83 -4.31 -1.21
C TYR A 166 17.43 -2.88 -0.87
N GLY A 167 17.65 -1.98 -1.82
CA GLY A 167 17.18 -0.61 -1.75
C GLY A 167 16.69 -0.12 -3.11
N LEU A 168 15.98 1.01 -3.08
CA LEU A 168 15.55 1.75 -4.25
C LEU A 168 16.30 3.08 -4.28
N ALA A 169 17.04 3.34 -5.34
CA ALA A 169 17.66 4.65 -5.62
C ALA A 169 16.76 5.44 -6.57
N TYR A 170 16.79 6.77 -6.43
CA TYR A 170 16.08 7.70 -7.30
C TYR A 170 17.02 8.86 -7.63
N GLN A 171 17.42 8.98 -8.91
CA GLN A 171 18.39 9.99 -9.36
C GLN A 171 19.65 10.02 -8.45
N ASP A 172 20.00 11.19 -7.93
CA ASP A 172 21.15 11.40 -7.03
C ASP A 172 20.79 11.20 -5.54
N GLU A 173 19.55 10.83 -5.21
CA GLU A 173 19.17 10.54 -3.83
C GLU A 173 19.80 9.24 -3.31
N PRO A 174 20.18 9.20 -2.01
CA PRO A 174 20.62 7.97 -1.38
C PRO A 174 19.57 6.85 -1.50
N ALA A 175 20.03 5.63 -1.78
CA ALA A 175 19.17 4.47 -1.86
C ALA A 175 18.42 4.24 -0.54
N ARG A 176 17.10 4.12 -0.62
CA ARG A 176 16.23 3.83 0.53
C ARG A 176 16.02 2.33 0.64
N ILE A 177 16.20 1.79 1.85
CA ILE A 177 16.08 0.34 2.09
C ILE A 177 14.66 -0.14 1.83
N ILE A 178 14.54 -1.26 1.12
CA ILE A 178 13.28 -1.96 0.89
C ILE A 178 13.13 -3.03 1.96
N PRO A 179 12.19 -2.91 2.91
CA PRO A 179 11.99 -3.88 3.97
C PRO A 179 11.39 -5.18 3.45
N TYR A 180 10.56 -5.17 2.40
CA TYR A 180 9.84 -6.36 1.91
C TYR A 180 10.22 -6.69 0.44
N PRO A 181 11.48 -7.04 0.15
CA PRO A 181 11.94 -7.30 -1.22
C PRO A 181 11.15 -8.42 -1.92
N GLU A 182 10.63 -9.40 -1.18
CA GLU A 182 9.83 -10.51 -1.71
C GLU A 182 8.57 -10.07 -2.46
N VAL A 183 8.03 -8.88 -2.17
CA VAL A 183 6.85 -8.32 -2.86
C VAL A 183 7.12 -7.01 -3.56
N ALA A 184 8.04 -6.18 -3.03
CA ALA A 184 8.39 -4.92 -3.66
C ALA A 184 9.24 -5.13 -4.94
N LEU A 185 10.19 -6.06 -4.96
CA LEU A 185 11.05 -6.25 -6.14
C LEU A 185 10.28 -6.79 -7.35
N PRO A 186 9.38 -7.79 -7.23
CA PRO A 186 8.57 -8.23 -8.37
C PRO A 186 7.70 -7.10 -8.92
N LEU A 187 7.12 -6.28 -8.06
CA LEU A 187 6.33 -5.11 -8.47
C LEU A 187 7.17 -4.05 -9.18
N LEU A 188 8.31 -3.65 -8.60
CA LEU A 188 9.22 -2.67 -9.21
C LEU A 188 9.77 -3.16 -10.55
N THR A 189 10.11 -4.45 -10.65
CA THR A 189 10.58 -5.07 -11.89
C THR A 189 9.48 -5.07 -12.94
N ALA A 190 8.25 -5.44 -12.58
CA ALA A 190 7.10 -5.39 -13.49
C ALA A 190 6.74 -3.96 -13.91
N TYR A 191 6.98 -2.98 -13.03
CA TYR A 191 6.91 -1.55 -13.33
C TYR A 191 8.04 -1.07 -14.26
N GLY A 192 9.03 -1.91 -14.56
CA GLY A 192 10.10 -1.61 -15.52
C GLY A 192 11.36 -1.02 -14.88
N VAL A 193 11.49 -1.06 -13.54
CA VAL A 193 12.68 -0.61 -12.84
C VAL A 193 13.82 -1.60 -13.06
N THR A 194 14.98 -1.10 -13.48
CA THR A 194 16.16 -1.93 -13.70
C THR A 194 16.91 -2.20 -12.40
N SER A 195 17.63 -3.33 -12.36
CA SER A 195 18.49 -3.69 -11.22
C SER A 195 19.95 -3.43 -11.56
N GLN A 196 20.68 -2.86 -10.60
CA GLN A 196 22.13 -2.75 -10.66
C GLN A 196 22.76 -3.48 -9.48
N GLU A 197 23.71 -4.37 -9.79
CA GLU A 197 24.60 -4.93 -8.79
C GLU A 197 25.84 -4.05 -8.70
N LYS A 198 26.00 -3.39 -7.55
CA LYS A 198 27.23 -2.65 -7.22
C LYS A 198 27.97 -3.40 -6.13
N SER A 199 29.29 -3.44 -6.22
CA SER A 199 30.13 -3.94 -5.13
C SER A 199 30.07 -2.95 -3.98
N TRP A 200 29.52 -3.37 -2.84
CA TRP A 200 29.46 -2.55 -1.63
C TRP A 200 30.55 -2.97 -0.66
N SER A 201 30.99 -2.04 0.19
CA SER A 201 31.84 -2.41 1.33
C SER A 201 31.05 -3.35 2.26
N LEU A 202 31.75 -4.29 2.90
CA LEU A 202 31.12 -5.22 3.86
C LEU A 202 30.37 -4.46 4.97
N ARG A 203 30.89 -3.31 5.40
CA ARG A 203 30.25 -2.44 6.39
C ARG A 203 28.93 -1.86 5.87
N ALA A 204 28.91 -1.32 4.65
CA ALA A 204 27.69 -0.76 4.06
C ALA A 204 26.63 -1.84 3.83
N ALA A 205 27.03 -3.00 3.32
CA ALA A 205 26.11 -4.12 3.12
C ALA A 205 25.56 -4.67 4.45
N GLY A 206 26.40 -4.74 5.50
CA GLY A 206 25.99 -5.12 6.84
C GLY A 206 24.99 -4.14 7.45
N TYR A 207 25.24 -2.82 7.31
CA TYR A 207 24.32 -1.78 7.76
C TYR A 207 22.97 -1.86 7.07
N ALA A 208 22.95 -2.02 5.74
CA ALA A 208 21.72 -2.17 4.97
C ALA A 208 20.87 -3.36 5.46
N ARG A 209 21.52 -4.49 5.77
CA ARG A 209 20.84 -5.68 6.31
C ARG A 209 20.27 -5.44 7.71
N THR A 210 21.03 -4.78 8.59
CA THR A 210 20.55 -4.41 9.92
C THR A 210 19.35 -3.47 9.82
N ALA A 211 19.45 -2.40 9.03
CA ALA A 211 18.36 -1.45 8.83
C ALA A 211 17.10 -2.12 8.27
N GLN A 212 17.24 -3.04 7.31
CA GLN A 212 16.12 -3.81 6.77
C GLN A 212 15.40 -4.61 7.86
N ASN A 213 16.16 -5.29 8.73
CA ASN A 213 15.62 -6.08 9.83
C ASN A 213 14.99 -5.18 10.92
N GLU A 214 15.58 -4.03 11.21
CA GLU A 214 15.05 -3.07 12.17
C GLU A 214 13.71 -2.48 11.70
N ILE A 215 13.61 -2.10 10.41
CA ILE A 215 12.35 -1.62 9.84
C ILE A 215 11.28 -2.72 9.99
N ARG A 216 11.58 -3.97 9.61
CA ARG A 216 10.65 -5.10 9.79
C ARG A 216 10.23 -5.28 11.26
N LYS A 217 11.18 -5.33 12.19
CA LYS A 217 10.91 -5.52 13.63
C LYS A 217 10.06 -4.38 14.20
N SER A 218 10.33 -3.13 13.83
CA SER A 218 9.56 -1.96 14.26
C SER A 218 8.11 -1.92 13.73
N ARG A 219 7.71 -2.90 12.93
CA ARG A 219 6.35 -3.05 12.38
C ARG A 219 5.64 -4.29 12.94
N MET A 220 6.37 -5.18 13.60
CA MET A 220 5.88 -6.40 14.23
C MET A 220 5.97 -6.36 15.76
N ALA A 221 6.67 -5.38 16.32
CA ALA A 221 6.60 -5.10 17.74
C ALA A 221 5.17 -4.62 18.06
N PRO A 222 4.57 -5.11 19.15
CA PRO A 222 3.33 -4.55 19.66
C PRO A 222 3.58 -3.06 19.89
#